data_AF-A0A1Y5L0T8-F1
#
_entry.id   AF-A0A1Y5L0T8-F1
#
_cell.length_a   1.000
_cell.length_b   1.000
_cell.length_c   1.000
_cell.angle_alpha   90.00
_cell.angle_beta   90.00
_cell.angle_gamma   90.00
#
_symmetry.space_group_name_H-M   'P 1'
#
loop_
_entity.id
_entity.type
_entity.pdbx_description
1 polymer ?
#
loop_
_entity_poly.entity_id
_entity_poly.type
_entity_poly.pdbx_seq_one_letter_code
_entity_poly.pdbx_strand_id
1 'polypeptide(L)' 'LGRYRWKIERTIAWLTGYRRMTIRYERHGEHFTGFLHLAAALTCFKKLPT' A
#
# COMPACT_ATOMS: atom_id res chain seq x y z
N LEU A 1 1.47 -22.61 8.73
CA LEU A 1 2.11 -21.60 7.86
C LEU A 1 1.26 -20.33 7.55
N GLY A 2 0.08 -20.12 8.13
CA GLY A 2 -0.80 -18.97 7.78
C GLY A 2 -0.72 -17.72 8.68
N ARG A 3 -0.02 -17.76 9.82
CA ARG A 3 -0.11 -16.71 10.86
C ARG A 3 0.55 -15.38 10.46
N TYR A 4 1.55 -15.40 9.58
CA TYR A 4 2.25 -14.20 9.10
C TYR A 4 1.70 -13.65 7.78
N ARG A 5 1.05 -14.49 6.96
CA ARG A 5 0.51 -14.09 5.65
C ARG A 5 -0.56 -13.01 5.76
N TRP A 6 -1.43 -13.15 6.76
CA TRP A 6 -2.55 -12.24 6.93
C TRP A 6 -2.14 -10.79 7.24
N LYS A 7 -0.99 -10.57 7.90
CA LYS A 7 -0.48 -9.20 8.14
C LYS A 7 -0.07 -8.52 6.83
N ILE A 8 0.59 -9.27 5.94
CA ILE A 8 1.04 -8.79 4.63
C ILE A 8 -0.16 -8.60 3.70
N GLU A 9 -1.08 -9.56 3.65
CA GLU A 9 -2.30 -9.46 2.84
C GLU A 9 -3.18 -8.28 3.28
N ARG A 10 -3.26 -8.01 4.60
CA ARG A 10 -3.93 -6.84 5.16
C ARG A 10 -3.27 -5.52 4.77
N THR A 11 -1.95 -5.40 4.86
CA THR A 11 -1.26 -4.17 4.44
C THR A 11 -1.41 -3.96 2.94
N ILE A 12 -1.33 -5.02 2.13
CA ILE A 12 -1.61 -4.96 0.69
C ILE A 12 -3.05 -4.49 0.45
N ALA A 13 -4.05 -5.00 1.18
CA ALA A 13 -5.43 -4.56 1.06
C ALA A 13 -5.62 -3.06 1.42
N TRP A 14 -4.90 -2.55 2.41
CA TRP A 14 -4.90 -1.11 2.72
C TRP A 14 -4.27 -0.28 1.59
N LEU A 15 -3.19 -0.77 1.00
CA LEU A 15 -2.48 -0.08 -0.08
C LEU A 15 -3.27 -0.14 -1.41
N THR A 16 -3.89 -1.28 -1.74
CA THR A 16 -4.72 -1.45 -2.95
C THR A 16 -6.11 -0.84 -2.81
N GLY A 17 -6.54 -0.49 -1.59
CA GLY A 17 -7.75 0.29 -1.33
C GLY A 17 -7.62 1.76 -1.76
N TYR A 18 -6.41 2.27 -1.95
CA TYR A 18 -6.20 3.57 -2.57
C TYR A 18 -6.47 3.43 -4.08
N ARG A 19 -7.58 4.03 -4.55
CA ARG A 19 -8.11 3.93 -5.94
C ARG A 19 -7.08 4.11 -7.06
N ARG A 20 -6.01 4.86 -6.80
CA ARG A 20 -4.90 5.14 -7.75
C ARG A 20 -3.93 3.96 -7.91
N MET A 21 -3.90 3.03 -6.96
CA MET A 21 -3.06 1.83 -6.99
C MET A 21 -3.83 0.60 -7.51
N THR A 22 -5.17 0.57 -7.34
CA THR A 22 -6.04 -0.48 -7.89
C THR A 22 -6.05 -0.47 -9.42
N ILE A 23 -6.05 0.74 -10.00
CA ILE A 23 -6.07 0.91 -11.45
C ILE A 23 -4.63 1.11 -11.90
N ARG A 24 -4.01 0.07 -12.48
CA ARG A 24 -2.70 0.13 -13.14
C ARG A 24 -2.79 0.96 -14.42
N TYR A 25 -2.95 2.28 -14.27
CA TYR A 25 -2.86 3.21 -15.40
C TYR A 25 -1.42 3.37 -15.89
N GLU A 26 -0.44 3.18 -15.01
CA GLU A 26 0.96 3.38 -15.36
C GLU A 26 1.63 2.11 -15.92
N ARG A 27 2.17 2.22 -17.13
CA ARG A 27 2.91 1.16 -17.83
C ARG A 27 4.32 0.94 -17.25
N HIS A 28 4.85 1.90 -16.49
CA HIS A 28 6.18 1.87 -15.89
C HIS A 28 6.12 1.53 -14.39
N GLY A 29 6.83 0.47 -13.99
CA GLY A 29 6.87 -0.01 -12.60
C GLY A 29 7.47 0.99 -11.60
N GLU A 30 8.26 1.96 -12.06
CA GLU A 30 8.89 2.98 -11.22
C GLU A 30 7.89 3.97 -10.61
N HIS A 31 6.85 4.31 -11.35
CA HIS A 31 5.79 5.18 -10.82
C HIS A 31 4.99 4.44 -9.76
N PHE A 32 4.75 3.13 -9.98
CA PHE A 32 4.07 2.28 -9.02
C PHE A 32 4.83 2.17 -7.69
N THR A 33 6.16 2.02 -7.72
CA THR A 33 6.96 1.98 -6.49
C THR A 33 6.96 3.32 -5.75
N GLY A 34 6.93 4.45 -6.46
CA GLY A 34 6.77 5.78 -5.85
C GLY A 34 5.43 5.93 -5.14
N PHE A 35 4.32 5.57 -5.79
CA PHE A 35 2.99 5.61 -5.16
C PHE A 35 2.85 4.63 -3.99
N LEU A 36 3.50 3.47 -4.06
CA LEU A 36 3.53 2.50 -2.98
C LEU A 36 4.20 3.09 -1.72
N HIS A 37 5.34 3.75 -1.87
CA HIS A 37 6.03 4.42 -0.76
C HIS A 37 5.19 5.55 -0.16
N LEU A 38 4.52 6.35 -1.01
CA LEU A 38 3.64 7.42 -0.55
C LEU A 38 2.47 6.87 0.29
N ALA A 39 1.83 5.80 -0.19
CA ALA A 39 0.73 5.16 0.53
C ALA A 39 1.18 4.52 1.86
N ALA A 40 2.40 3.97 1.90
CA ALA A 40 3.01 3.47 3.14
C ALA A 40 3.26 4.60 4.15
N ALA A 41 3.85 5.72 3.71
CA ALA A 41 4.08 6.89 4.56
C ALA A 41 2.78 7.47 5.13
N LEU A 42 1.73 7.60 4.31
CA LEU A 42 0.40 8.03 4.75
C LEU A 42 -0.24 7.08 5.77
N THR A 43 -0.04 5.78 5.58
CA THR A 43 -0.55 4.76 6.51
C THR A 43 0.16 4.85 7.86
N CYS A 44 1.49 5.04 7.87
CA CYS A 44 2.26 5.29 9.10
C CYS A 44 1.83 6.59 9.78
N PHE A 45 1.66 7.67 9.01
CA PHE A 45 1.21 8.97 9.55
C PHE A 45 -0.16 8.88 10.21
N LYS A 46 -1.12 8.17 9.61
CA LYS A 46 -2.46 7.92 10.20
C LYS A 46 -2.42 7.06 11.46
N LYS A 47 -1.35 6.30 11.69
CA LYS A 47 -1.19 5.39 12.84
C LYS A 47 -0.35 5.99 13.96
N LEU A 48 0.30 7.13 13.71
CA LEU A 48 0.98 7.87 14.77
C LEU A 48 -0.08 8.50 15.67
N PRO A 49 -0.12 8.16 16.98
CA PRO A 49 -0.92 8.91 17.92
C PRO A 49 -0.29 10.29 18.09
N THR A 50 -1.10 11.34 17.91
CA THR A 50 -0.77 12.72 18.30
C THR A 50 -0.87 12.87 19.81
#